data_AF-A0A5C6LQ94-F1
#
_entry.id   AF-A0A5C6LQ94-F1
#
_cell.length_a   1.000
_cell.length_b   1.000
_cell.length_c   1.000
_cell.angle_alpha   90.00
_cell.angle_beta   90.00
_cell.angle_gamma   90.00
#
_symmetry.space_group_name_H-M   'P 1'
#
loop_
_entity.id
_entity.type
_entity.pdbx_description
1 polymer ?
#
loop_
_entity_poly.entity_id
_entity_poly.type
_entity_poly.pdbx_seq_one_letter_code
_entity_poly.pdbx_strand_id
1 'polypeptide(L)'
;METTTTELSPQEIQLLEELNEREQGIGKTRLKSGLILLFIAMLTIIAGWYDIDVRSVGMLLFILGTLITIFAIRKRSISRQHSLTQRNTKEQITGLLVHTALVNPRVICYTFRECQIELYVPTTTSINQYGLFSYKSLIDKADILVGTTVTLSWLTFKPGVNILLDIRYDEYSHVETVVPVNTSDIEKVESMADKSIWIPLGGAIITTICWSFDAGFNLTRTILIFLFFAAIMLIMLYSRSKTKLARNKLVIRTTITEVLRMLSEDELVYYRLADGTLLYVSARQYDPGDAVEIQVMEDNKGGKETFIRKLTV
;
A
#
# COMPACT_ATOMS: atom_id res chain seq x y z
N MET A 1 -18.71 19.81 22.88
CA MET A 1 -17.85 19.74 21.67
C MET A 1 -18.61 20.32 20.47
N GLU A 2 -17.94 20.97 19.52
CA GLU A 2 -18.56 21.41 18.26
C GLU A 2 -18.17 20.45 17.14
N THR A 3 -19.14 19.69 16.62
CA THR A 3 -18.98 19.02 15.33
C THR A 3 -19.14 20.08 14.26
N THR A 4 -18.06 20.37 13.54
CA THR A 4 -18.08 21.36 12.47
C THR A 4 -18.06 20.65 11.12
N THR A 5 -18.81 21.19 10.17
CA THR A 5 -18.80 20.69 8.79
C THR A 5 -17.90 21.59 7.98
N THR A 6 -16.87 21.04 7.36
CA THR A 6 -15.87 21.79 6.57
C THR A 6 -15.86 21.30 5.12
N GLU A 7 -15.44 22.15 4.18
CA GLU A 7 -15.31 21.75 2.79
C GLU A 7 -14.14 20.78 2.59
N LEU A 8 -14.29 19.86 1.63
CA LEU A 8 -13.21 18.96 1.22
C LEU A 8 -12.14 19.74 0.46
N SER A 9 -10.88 19.47 0.77
CA SER A 9 -9.75 19.96 0.00
C SER A 9 -9.67 19.27 -1.38
N PRO A 10 -9.01 19.89 -2.38
CA PRO A 10 -8.83 19.29 -3.70
C PRO A 10 -8.19 17.90 -3.67
N GLN A 11 -7.26 17.67 -2.73
CA GLN A 11 -6.59 16.39 -2.56
C GLN A 11 -7.55 15.31 -2.00
N GLU A 12 -8.41 15.67 -1.05
CA GLU A 12 -9.44 14.77 -0.51
C GLU A 12 -10.49 14.44 -1.58
N ILE A 13 -10.85 15.39 -2.43
CA ILE A 13 -11.77 15.16 -3.57
C ILE A 13 -11.15 14.15 -4.54
N GLN A 14 -9.91 14.36 -4.96
CA GLN A 14 -9.22 13.44 -5.86
C GLN A 14 -9.14 12.01 -5.27
N LEU A 15 -8.85 11.89 -3.97
CA LEU A 15 -8.85 10.61 -3.27
C LEU A 15 -10.22 9.92 -3.32
N LEU A 16 -11.31 10.66 -3.12
CA LEU A 16 -12.66 10.11 -3.14
C LEU A 16 -13.07 9.68 -4.55
N GLU A 17 -12.62 10.41 -5.57
CA GLU A 17 -12.79 10.03 -6.97
C GLU A 17 -12.06 8.73 -7.28
N GLU A 18 -10.77 8.61 -6.93
CA GLU A 18 -9.98 7.39 -7.14
C GLU A 18 -10.57 6.18 -6.40
N LEU A 19 -11.07 6.39 -5.18
CA LEU A 19 -11.79 5.39 -4.41
C LEU A 19 -13.04 4.88 -5.12
N ASN A 20 -13.86 5.80 -5.61
CA ASN A 20 -15.08 5.50 -6.32
C ASN A 20 -14.76 4.77 -7.63
N GLU A 21 -13.75 5.24 -8.37
CA GLU A 21 -13.27 4.59 -9.58
C GLU A 21 -12.80 3.16 -9.34
N ARG A 22 -12.09 2.89 -8.23
CA ARG A 22 -11.67 1.52 -7.87
C ARG A 22 -12.84 0.61 -7.57
N GLU A 23 -13.79 1.08 -6.77
CA GLU A 23 -14.96 0.26 -6.45
C GLU A 23 -15.75 -0.11 -7.71
N GLN A 24 -15.89 0.84 -8.64
CA GLN A 24 -16.50 0.60 -9.94
C GLN A 24 -15.58 -0.25 -10.85
N GLY A 25 -14.27 -0.06 -10.74
CA GLY A 25 -13.22 -0.68 -11.55
C GLY A 25 -13.04 -2.17 -11.28
N ILE A 26 -13.23 -2.63 -10.04
CA ILE A 26 -13.25 -4.06 -9.70
C ILE A 26 -14.40 -4.77 -10.43
N GLY A 27 -15.54 -4.12 -10.62
CA GLY A 27 -16.64 -4.65 -11.44
C GLY A 27 -16.28 -4.69 -12.92
N LYS A 28 -15.61 -3.64 -13.44
CA LYS A 28 -15.21 -3.52 -14.85
C LYS A 28 -14.13 -4.52 -15.27
N THR A 29 -13.12 -4.73 -14.43
CA THR A 29 -12.03 -5.69 -14.66
C THR A 29 -12.54 -7.12 -14.65
N ARG A 30 -13.36 -7.49 -13.66
CA ARG A 30 -14.00 -8.82 -13.60
C ARG A 30 -14.95 -9.10 -14.77
N LEU A 31 -15.64 -8.07 -15.25
CA LEU A 31 -16.47 -8.17 -16.45
C LEU A 31 -15.63 -8.44 -17.71
N LYS A 32 -14.50 -7.72 -17.86
CA LYS A 32 -13.56 -7.96 -18.97
C LYS A 32 -12.98 -9.37 -18.92
N SER A 33 -12.53 -9.84 -17.76
CA SER A 33 -12.00 -11.20 -17.62
C SER A 33 -13.07 -12.26 -17.90
N GLY A 34 -14.31 -12.05 -17.44
CA GLY A 34 -15.44 -12.94 -17.74
C GLY A 34 -15.73 -13.03 -19.24
N LEU A 35 -15.75 -11.89 -19.94
CA LEU A 35 -15.96 -11.84 -21.39
C LEU A 35 -14.80 -12.49 -22.18
N ILE A 36 -13.56 -12.28 -21.76
CA ILE A 36 -12.39 -12.94 -22.37
C ILE A 36 -12.48 -14.46 -22.18
N LEU A 37 -12.85 -14.92 -20.98
CA LEU A 37 -13.01 -16.34 -20.70
C LEU A 37 -14.13 -16.97 -21.54
N LEU A 38 -15.26 -16.27 -21.71
CA LEU A 38 -16.35 -16.70 -22.59
C LEU A 38 -15.93 -16.80 -24.06
N PHE A 39 -15.12 -15.85 -24.53
CA PHE A 39 -14.57 -15.88 -25.88
C PHE A 39 -13.64 -17.08 -26.09
N ILE A 40 -12.72 -17.33 -25.14
CA ILE A 40 -11.84 -18.51 -25.17
C ILE A 40 -12.65 -19.81 -25.12
N ALA A 41 -13.67 -19.89 -24.25
CA ALA A 41 -14.55 -21.05 -24.16
C ALA A 41 -15.27 -21.32 -25.49
N MET A 42 -15.78 -20.29 -26.16
CA MET A 42 -16.44 -20.42 -27.47
C MET A 42 -15.46 -20.94 -28.53
N LEU A 43 -14.24 -20.41 -28.60
CA LEU A 43 -13.21 -20.89 -29.52
C LEU A 43 -12.84 -22.36 -29.25
N THR A 44 -12.76 -22.75 -27.98
CA THR A 44 -12.42 -24.12 -27.57
C THR A 44 -13.53 -25.10 -27.96
N ILE A 45 -14.80 -24.70 -27.82
CA ILE A 45 -15.97 -25.50 -28.23
C ILE A 45 -16.01 -25.67 -29.76
N ILE A 46 -15.71 -24.60 -30.52
CA ILE A 46 -15.69 -24.63 -32.00
C ILE A 46 -14.51 -25.48 -32.51
N ALA A 47 -13.32 -25.31 -31.94
CA ALA A 47 -12.14 -26.08 -32.33
C ALA A 47 -12.25 -27.57 -31.96
N GLY A 48 -12.87 -27.87 -30.82
CA GLY A 48 -13.15 -29.22 -30.34
C GLY A 48 -14.40 -29.87 -30.91
N TRP A 49 -14.91 -29.43 -32.07
CA TRP A 49 -16.19 -29.92 -32.62
C TRP A 49 -16.26 -31.45 -32.74
N TYR A 50 -15.12 -32.09 -33.05
CA TYR A 50 -15.00 -33.54 -33.24
C TYR A 50 -14.42 -34.29 -32.04
N ASP A 51 -13.98 -33.58 -30.99
CA ASP A 51 -13.37 -34.16 -29.79
C ASP A 51 -14.21 -33.82 -28.55
N ILE A 52 -14.84 -34.86 -27.98
CA ILE A 52 -15.73 -34.74 -26.83
C ILE A 52 -14.99 -34.21 -25.59
N ASP A 53 -13.72 -34.56 -25.40
CA ASP A 53 -12.95 -34.16 -24.23
C ASP A 53 -12.64 -32.65 -24.30
N VAL A 54 -12.20 -32.17 -25.46
CA VAL A 54 -11.96 -30.74 -25.71
C VAL A 54 -13.25 -29.93 -25.58
N ARG A 55 -14.37 -30.46 -26.08
CA ARG A 55 -15.69 -29.81 -25.96
C ARG A 55 -16.15 -29.73 -24.50
N SER A 56 -15.90 -30.75 -23.69
CA SER A 56 -16.26 -30.77 -22.27
C SER A 56 -15.50 -29.72 -21.45
N VAL A 57 -14.19 -29.53 -21.74
CA VAL A 57 -13.37 -28.46 -21.17
C VAL A 57 -13.89 -27.09 -21.59
N GLY A 58 -14.25 -26.92 -22.87
CA GLY A 58 -14.89 -25.70 -23.37
C GLY A 58 -16.19 -25.36 -22.65
N MET A 59 -17.05 -26.35 -22.37
CA MET A 59 -18.31 -26.16 -21.64
C MET A 59 -18.09 -25.78 -20.17
N LEU A 60 -17.09 -26.37 -19.49
CA LEU A 60 -16.70 -25.98 -18.13
C LEU A 60 -16.22 -24.52 -18.06
N LEU A 61 -15.36 -24.12 -19.01
CA LEU A 61 -14.90 -22.73 -19.13
C LEU A 61 -16.06 -21.77 -19.44
N PHE A 62 -17.03 -22.21 -20.24
CA PHE A 62 -18.22 -21.42 -20.55
C PHE A 62 -19.08 -21.18 -19.28
N ILE A 63 -19.36 -22.24 -18.50
CA ILE A 63 -20.11 -22.13 -17.24
C ILE A 63 -19.38 -21.18 -16.27
N LEU A 64 -18.06 -21.36 -16.10
CA LEU A 64 -17.25 -20.52 -15.22
C LEU A 64 -17.25 -19.04 -15.68
N GLY A 65 -17.10 -18.81 -16.99
CA GLY A 65 -17.12 -17.47 -17.58
C GLY A 65 -18.47 -16.77 -17.41
N THR A 66 -19.55 -17.54 -17.52
CA THR A 66 -20.92 -17.03 -17.33
C THR A 66 -21.16 -16.64 -15.87
N LEU A 67 -20.74 -17.48 -14.91
CA LEU A 67 -20.86 -17.19 -13.48
C LEU A 67 -20.07 -15.93 -13.09
N ILE A 68 -18.83 -15.81 -13.56
CA ILE A 68 -17.98 -14.62 -13.33
C ILE A 68 -18.65 -13.36 -13.90
N THR A 69 -19.22 -13.45 -15.10
CA THR A 69 -19.89 -12.34 -15.78
C THR A 69 -21.15 -11.90 -15.03
N ILE A 70 -22.02 -12.84 -14.62
CA ILE A 70 -23.23 -12.55 -13.83
C ILE A 70 -22.86 -11.91 -12.49
N PHE A 71 -21.86 -12.46 -11.79
CA PHE A 71 -21.39 -11.90 -10.53
C PHE A 71 -20.83 -10.47 -10.71
N ALA A 72 -20.07 -10.23 -11.79
CA ALA A 72 -19.55 -8.91 -12.11
C ALA A 72 -20.67 -7.90 -12.42
N ILE A 73 -21.70 -8.29 -13.18
CA ILE A 73 -22.87 -7.45 -13.48
C ILE A 73 -23.62 -7.10 -12.18
N ARG A 74 -23.92 -8.09 -11.34
CA ARG A 74 -24.62 -7.89 -10.06
C ARG A 74 -23.83 -6.95 -9.14
N LYS A 75 -22.53 -7.18 -9.00
CA LYS A 75 -21.64 -6.33 -8.20
C LYS A 75 -21.56 -4.90 -8.75
N ARG A 76 -21.52 -4.74 -10.08
CA ARG A 76 -21.52 -3.42 -10.74
C ARG A 76 -22.84 -2.68 -10.54
N SER A 77 -23.97 -3.37 -10.58
CA SER A 77 -25.29 -2.77 -10.33
C SER A 77 -25.41 -2.23 -8.90
N ILE A 78 -25.01 -3.01 -7.91
CA ILE A 78 -24.97 -2.59 -6.49
C ILE A 78 -23.99 -1.41 -6.31
N SER A 79 -22.82 -1.48 -6.92
CA SER A 79 -21.83 -0.39 -6.85
C SER A 79 -22.33 0.92 -7.47
N ARG A 80 -23.16 0.86 -8.52
CA ARG A 80 -23.74 2.05 -9.17
C ARG A 80 -24.86 2.69 -8.35
N GLN A 81 -25.66 1.90 -7.64
CA GLN A 81 -26.72 2.43 -6.76
C GLN A 81 -26.17 3.18 -5.55
N HIS A 82 -24.92 2.91 -5.16
CA HIS A 82 -24.24 3.56 -4.04
C HIS A 82 -23.20 4.59 -4.51
N SER A 83 -23.35 5.14 -5.72
CA SER A 83 -22.52 6.26 -6.16
C SER A 83 -22.72 7.42 -5.17
N LEU A 84 -21.60 7.91 -4.64
CA LEU A 84 -21.48 9.02 -3.69
C LEU A 84 -22.64 10.01 -3.82
N THR A 85 -23.43 10.13 -2.75
CA THR A 85 -24.21 11.35 -2.54
C THR A 85 -23.16 12.42 -2.27
N GLN A 86 -22.84 13.19 -3.30
CA GLN A 86 -21.72 14.12 -3.39
C GLN A 86 -21.93 15.31 -2.44
N ARG A 87 -21.87 15.06 -1.13
CA ARG A 87 -21.69 16.13 -0.14
C ARG A 87 -20.21 16.46 -0.16
N ASN A 88 -19.88 17.65 -0.66
CA ASN A 88 -18.50 18.16 -0.70
C ASN A 88 -17.99 18.60 0.68
N THR A 89 -18.51 17.98 1.75
CA THR A 89 -18.33 18.43 3.12
C THR A 89 -17.91 17.25 3.99
N LYS A 90 -16.87 17.44 4.80
CA LYS A 90 -16.44 16.49 5.82
C LYS A 90 -16.90 16.94 7.20
N GLU A 91 -17.06 15.98 8.10
CA GLU A 91 -17.35 16.24 9.51
C GLU A 91 -16.03 16.27 10.27
N GLN A 92 -15.90 17.22 11.19
CA GLN A 92 -14.71 17.43 11.96
C GLN A 92 -15.05 17.56 13.44
N ILE A 93 -14.20 16.99 14.28
CA ILE A 93 -14.32 17.05 15.72
C ILE A 93 -12.95 17.29 16.35
N THR A 94 -12.90 18.23 17.28
CA THR A 94 -11.69 18.52 18.03
C THR A 94 -11.96 18.30 19.51
N GLY A 95 -11.10 17.53 20.16
CA GLY A 95 -11.24 17.24 21.58
C GLY A 95 -10.16 16.32 22.11
N LEU A 96 -10.20 16.10 23.44
CA LEU A 96 -9.31 15.18 24.12
C LEU A 96 -9.68 13.73 23.76
N LEU A 97 -8.77 13.01 23.10
CA LEU A 97 -8.94 11.59 22.81
C LEU A 97 -8.71 10.79 24.10
N VAL A 98 -9.78 10.22 24.66
CA VAL A 98 -9.72 9.53 25.96
C VAL A 98 -9.34 8.07 25.79
N HIS A 99 -9.91 7.42 24.78
CA HIS A 99 -9.77 5.99 24.58
C HIS A 99 -9.93 5.63 23.10
N THR A 100 -9.26 4.56 22.69
CA THR A 100 -9.41 3.97 21.36
C THR A 100 -9.54 2.46 21.49
N ALA A 101 -10.42 1.88 20.67
CA ALA A 101 -10.62 0.44 20.63
C ALA A 101 -10.80 -0.04 19.20
N LEU A 102 -10.18 -1.18 18.87
CA LEU A 102 -10.44 -1.89 17.62
C LEU A 102 -11.73 -2.70 17.81
N VAL A 103 -12.86 -2.19 17.30
CA VAL A 103 -14.18 -2.84 17.43
C VAL A 103 -14.28 -4.06 16.53
N ASN A 104 -13.71 -3.94 15.34
CA ASN A 104 -13.66 -4.92 14.28
C ASN A 104 -12.28 -4.78 13.63
N PRO A 105 -11.71 -5.84 13.03
CA PRO A 105 -10.49 -5.75 12.22
C PRO A 105 -10.47 -4.69 11.10
N ARG A 106 -11.49 -3.87 10.90
CA ARG A 106 -11.56 -2.78 9.91
C ARG A 106 -11.86 -1.41 10.51
N VAL A 107 -12.30 -1.36 11.76
CA VAL A 107 -12.93 -0.17 12.35
C VAL A 107 -12.32 0.12 13.71
N ILE A 108 -11.82 1.34 13.85
CA ILE A 108 -11.33 1.88 15.12
C ILE A 108 -12.40 2.82 15.68
N CYS A 109 -12.79 2.61 16.92
CA CYS A 109 -13.64 3.51 17.67
C CYS A 109 -12.77 4.52 18.42
N TYR A 110 -12.93 5.79 18.09
CA TYR A 110 -12.29 6.92 18.77
C TYR A 110 -13.27 7.48 19.80
N THR A 111 -12.90 7.42 21.07
CA THR A 111 -13.72 7.87 22.19
C THR A 111 -13.22 9.19 22.73
N PHE A 112 -14.10 10.19 22.66
CA PHE A 112 -13.96 11.47 23.34
C PHE A 112 -14.80 11.48 24.61
N ARG A 113 -14.69 12.54 25.41
CA ARG A 113 -15.46 12.66 26.67
C ARG A 113 -16.97 12.56 26.47
N GLU A 114 -17.49 13.09 25.37
CA GLU A 114 -18.92 13.27 25.14
C GLU A 114 -19.47 12.39 24.00
N CYS A 115 -18.59 11.74 23.21
CA CYS A 115 -19.02 10.96 22.05
C CYS A 115 -18.03 9.87 21.67
N GLN A 116 -18.51 8.93 20.85
CA GLN A 116 -17.72 7.87 20.24
C GLN A 116 -17.96 7.86 18.73
N ILE A 117 -16.90 7.65 17.96
CA ILE A 117 -16.98 7.64 16.50
C ILE A 117 -16.21 6.44 15.98
N GLU A 118 -16.91 5.61 15.21
CA GLU A 118 -16.36 4.45 14.53
C GLU A 118 -15.88 4.82 13.13
N LEU A 119 -14.58 4.68 12.87
CA LEU A 119 -13.95 5.09 11.62
C LEU A 119 -13.15 3.95 10.99
N TYR A 120 -13.28 3.84 9.67
CA TYR A 120 -12.41 3.03 8.82
C TYR A 120 -11.13 3.82 8.56
N VAL A 121 -9.98 3.24 8.92
CA VAL A 121 -8.68 3.85 8.64
C VAL A 121 -8.19 3.43 7.27
N PRO A 122 -8.04 4.36 6.33
CA PRO A 122 -7.48 4.01 5.05
C PRO A 122 -5.96 3.89 5.11
N THR A 123 -5.43 2.88 4.44
CA THR A 123 -3.98 2.71 4.30
C THR A 123 -3.51 3.19 2.93
N THR A 124 -2.45 4.00 2.91
CA THR A 124 -1.77 4.46 1.69
C THR A 124 -0.37 3.86 1.63
N THR A 125 0.26 3.83 0.46
CA THR A 125 1.64 3.33 0.28
C THR A 125 2.68 4.43 0.15
N SER A 126 2.31 5.71 0.30
CA SER A 126 3.20 6.83 0.02
C SER A 126 3.13 7.93 1.09
N ILE A 127 4.32 8.42 1.43
CA ILE A 127 4.63 9.34 2.54
C ILE A 127 3.99 10.73 2.40
N ASN A 128 3.45 11.09 1.24
CA ASN A 128 2.74 12.35 1.08
C ASN A 128 1.73 12.31 -0.08
N GLN A 129 1.27 11.10 -0.45
CA GLN A 129 0.33 10.93 -1.55
C GLN A 129 -0.63 9.78 -1.24
N TYR A 130 -1.85 9.90 -1.71
CA TYR A 130 -2.84 8.84 -1.67
C TYR A 130 -2.51 7.80 -2.76
N GLY A 131 -1.36 7.13 -2.66
CA GLY A 131 -1.06 5.91 -3.42
C GLY A 131 -2.08 4.82 -3.10
N LEU A 132 -2.07 3.71 -3.86
CA LEU A 132 -3.14 2.69 -3.92
C LEU A 132 -4.02 2.56 -2.64
N PHE A 133 -5.03 3.42 -2.52
CA PHE A 133 -5.82 3.59 -1.30
C PHE A 133 -6.76 2.39 -1.10
N SER A 134 -6.84 1.89 0.15
CA SER A 134 -7.82 0.87 0.57
C SER A 134 -8.30 1.14 1.99
N TYR A 135 -9.61 1.30 2.16
CA TYR A 135 -10.29 1.37 3.47
C TYR A 135 -10.76 0.00 3.97
N LYS A 136 -10.55 -1.07 3.19
CA LYS A 136 -10.98 -2.44 3.52
C LYS A 136 -9.87 -3.27 4.15
N SER A 137 -8.71 -2.65 4.35
CA SER A 137 -7.54 -3.30 4.91
C SER A 137 -7.84 -3.79 6.32
N LEU A 138 -7.37 -4.99 6.65
CA LEU A 138 -7.61 -5.60 7.95
C LEU A 138 -6.49 -5.19 8.91
N ILE A 139 -6.85 -4.67 10.07
CA ILE A 139 -6.01 -4.26 11.18
C ILE A 139 -6.08 -5.38 12.22
N ASP A 140 -4.93 -5.93 12.57
CA ASP A 140 -4.77 -6.90 13.64
C ASP A 140 -4.68 -6.21 15.01
N LYS A 141 -3.86 -5.16 15.08
CA LYS A 141 -3.64 -4.38 16.30
C LYS A 141 -3.49 -2.89 15.99
N ALA A 142 -4.06 -2.04 16.84
CA ALA A 142 -3.88 -0.60 16.79
C ALA A 142 -3.43 -0.10 18.17
N ASP A 143 -2.20 0.40 18.25
CA ASP A 143 -1.69 1.10 19.43
C ASP A 143 -1.74 2.61 19.12
N ILE A 144 -2.57 3.36 19.82
CA ILE A 144 -2.81 4.79 19.54
C ILE A 144 -2.53 5.60 20.80
N LEU A 145 -1.88 6.75 20.62
CA LEU A 145 -1.65 7.69 21.69
C LEU A 145 -2.98 8.33 22.15
N VAL A 146 -3.25 8.24 23.45
CA VAL A 146 -4.46 8.78 24.09
C VAL A 146 -4.07 9.81 25.16
N GLY A 147 -5.06 10.56 25.67
CA GLY A 147 -4.85 11.61 26.66
C GLY A 147 -4.37 12.93 26.07
N THR A 148 -4.47 13.10 24.75
CA THR A 148 -3.99 14.27 24.02
C THR A 148 -5.11 14.87 23.17
N THR A 149 -5.03 16.16 22.89
CA THR A 149 -6.00 16.85 22.03
C THR A 149 -5.77 16.47 20.58
N VAL A 150 -6.82 16.00 19.92
CA VAL A 150 -6.79 15.62 18.50
C VAL A 150 -7.92 16.30 17.73
N THR A 151 -7.63 16.57 16.47
CA THR A 151 -8.59 17.04 15.49
C THR A 151 -8.81 15.92 14.47
N LEU A 152 -9.97 15.28 14.52
CA LEU A 152 -10.39 14.19 13.64
C LEU A 152 -11.30 14.72 12.54
N SER A 153 -11.03 14.35 11.29
CA SER A 153 -11.88 14.66 10.13
C SER A 153 -12.30 13.37 9.42
N TRP A 154 -13.60 13.20 9.18
CA TRP A 154 -14.13 12.01 8.50
C TRP A 154 -15.24 12.35 7.51
N LEU A 155 -15.53 11.38 6.65
CA LEU A 155 -16.64 11.45 5.70
C LEU A 155 -17.40 10.13 5.67
N THR A 156 -18.73 10.21 5.62
CA THR A 156 -19.57 9.04 5.33
C THR A 156 -19.50 8.72 3.83
N PHE A 157 -18.73 7.71 3.44
CA PHE A 157 -18.58 7.30 2.05
C PHE A 157 -19.83 6.56 1.54
N LYS A 158 -20.38 5.68 2.39
CA LYS A 158 -21.63 4.93 2.18
C LYS A 158 -22.36 4.79 3.50
N PRO A 159 -23.68 4.49 3.51
CA PRO A 159 -24.39 4.20 4.75
C PRO A 159 -23.64 3.14 5.59
N GLY A 160 -23.23 3.52 6.81
CA GLY A 160 -22.46 2.66 7.72
C GLY A 160 -20.94 2.59 7.48
N VAL A 161 -20.39 3.42 6.58
CA VAL A 161 -18.94 3.46 6.29
C VAL A 161 -18.42 4.89 6.44
N ASN A 162 -17.93 5.21 7.63
CA ASN A 162 -17.28 6.48 7.94
C ASN A 162 -15.77 6.32 7.75
N ILE A 163 -15.19 7.03 6.79
CA ILE A 163 -13.77 6.94 6.47
C ILE A 163 -13.03 8.07 7.17
N LEU A 164 -11.96 7.73 7.90
CA LEU A 164 -11.03 8.70 8.44
C LEU A 164 -10.27 9.38 7.29
N LEU A 165 -10.39 10.69 7.16
CA LEU A 165 -9.67 11.48 6.16
C LEU A 165 -8.37 12.03 6.73
N ASP A 166 -8.45 12.64 7.92
CA ASP A 166 -7.32 13.28 8.58
C ASP A 166 -7.45 13.16 10.10
N ILE A 167 -6.32 13.04 10.79
CA ILE A 167 -6.23 13.13 12.25
C ILE A 167 -4.96 13.90 12.62
N ARG A 168 -5.11 15.00 13.35
CA ARG A 168 -3.99 15.84 13.77
C ARG A 168 -3.87 15.87 15.28
N TYR A 169 -2.64 15.78 15.77
CA TYR A 169 -2.33 15.82 17.19
C TYR A 169 -1.67 17.15 17.53
N ASP A 170 -2.44 18.07 18.11
CA ASP A 170 -2.05 19.48 18.26
C ASP A 170 -0.86 19.67 19.23
N GLU A 171 -0.66 18.73 20.14
CA GLU A 171 0.40 18.77 21.15
C GLU A 171 1.79 18.40 20.61
N TYR A 172 1.88 17.76 19.44
CA TYR A 172 3.15 17.26 18.90
C TYR A 172 3.58 18.06 17.68
N SER A 173 4.85 18.48 17.68
CA SER A 173 5.41 19.21 16.55
C SER A 173 5.68 18.30 15.36
N HIS A 174 5.25 18.72 14.18
CA HIS A 174 5.69 18.18 12.90
C HIS A 174 6.48 19.28 12.18
N VAL A 175 7.78 19.04 11.94
CA VAL A 175 8.68 20.00 11.30
C VAL A 175 9.34 19.36 10.10
N GLU A 176 9.11 19.94 8.93
CA GLU A 176 9.77 19.57 7.69
C GLU A 176 10.89 20.54 7.36
N THR A 177 12.05 20.01 6.99
CA THR A 177 13.20 20.80 6.55
C THR A 177 13.86 20.16 5.35
N VAL A 178 14.32 20.98 4.40
CA VAL A 178 15.07 20.51 3.24
C VAL A 178 16.55 20.77 3.50
N VAL A 179 17.35 19.70 3.53
CA VAL A 179 18.78 19.73 3.87
C VAL A 179 19.59 19.16 2.70
N PRO A 180 20.77 19.69 2.37
CA PRO A 180 21.63 19.06 1.37
C PRO A 180 22.06 17.65 1.79
N VAL A 181 22.24 16.78 0.81
CA VAL A 181 22.71 15.39 1.02
C VAL A 181 24.21 15.40 1.34
N ASN A 182 24.59 14.71 2.42
CA ASN A 182 25.98 14.59 2.84
C ASN A 182 26.61 13.26 2.37
N THR A 183 27.93 13.13 2.47
CA THR A 183 28.66 11.90 2.09
C THR A 183 28.21 10.66 2.87
N SER A 184 27.93 10.81 4.17
CA SER A 184 27.42 9.72 5.00
C SER A 184 26.01 9.26 4.63
N ASP A 185 25.23 10.09 3.95
CA ASP A 185 23.92 9.70 3.43
C ASP A 185 24.08 8.84 2.18
N ILE A 186 25.04 9.17 1.32
CA ILE A 186 25.40 8.39 0.12
C ILE A 186 25.88 6.99 0.54
N GLU A 187 26.77 6.90 1.52
CA GLU A 187 27.28 5.61 2.03
C GLU A 187 26.16 4.71 2.57
N LYS A 188 25.14 5.28 3.23
CA LYS A 188 23.99 4.52 3.74
C LYS A 188 23.16 3.90 2.61
N VAL A 189 22.87 4.68 1.58
CA VAL A 189 22.14 4.21 0.40
C VAL A 189 22.92 3.09 -0.31
N GLU A 190 24.23 3.30 -0.51
CA GLU A 190 25.11 2.29 -1.13
C GLU A 190 25.16 0.99 -0.31
N SER A 191 25.25 1.08 1.01
CA SER A 191 25.29 -0.12 1.88
C SER A 191 24.03 -0.99 1.83
N MET A 192 22.85 -0.40 1.60
CA MET A 192 21.62 -1.16 1.39
C MET A 192 21.58 -1.80 0.01
N ALA A 193 22.08 -1.10 -1.01
CA ALA A 193 22.19 -1.63 -2.35
C ALA A 193 23.09 -2.87 -2.38
N ASP A 194 24.20 -2.87 -1.65
CA ASP A 194 25.14 -4.00 -1.60
C ASP A 194 24.48 -5.29 -1.10
N LYS A 195 23.60 -5.23 -0.09
CA LYS A 195 22.83 -6.40 0.37
C LYS A 195 21.96 -7.01 -0.73
N SER A 196 21.45 -6.19 -1.66
CA SER A 196 20.62 -6.66 -2.78
C SER A 196 21.43 -7.35 -3.89
N ILE A 197 22.76 -7.16 -4.01
CA ILE A 197 23.61 -7.88 -4.99
C ILE A 197 23.85 -9.33 -4.57
N TRP A 198 23.88 -9.62 -3.27
CA TRP A 198 24.11 -10.97 -2.76
C TRP A 198 22.97 -11.94 -3.06
N ILE A 199 21.73 -11.43 -3.22
CA ILE A 199 20.53 -12.24 -3.52
C ILE A 199 20.59 -12.89 -4.91
N PRO A 200 20.80 -12.15 -6.03
CA PRO A 200 20.93 -12.76 -7.35
C PRO A 200 22.20 -13.62 -7.47
N LEU A 201 23.29 -13.26 -6.78
CA LEU A 201 24.51 -14.09 -6.75
C LEU A 201 24.27 -15.42 -6.03
N GLY A 202 23.62 -15.39 -4.86
CA GLY A 202 23.24 -16.59 -4.12
C GLY A 202 22.26 -17.46 -4.92
N GLY A 203 21.27 -16.84 -5.57
CA GLY A 203 20.34 -17.51 -6.47
C GLY A 203 21.04 -18.15 -7.68
N ALA A 204 22.01 -17.47 -8.28
CA ALA A 204 22.81 -18.00 -9.39
C ALA A 204 23.59 -19.25 -8.98
N ILE A 205 24.23 -19.23 -7.81
CA ILE A 205 24.99 -20.36 -7.28
C ILE A 205 24.07 -21.56 -7.04
N ILE A 206 22.94 -21.36 -6.34
CA ILE A 206 21.98 -22.43 -6.05
C ILE A 206 21.40 -23.02 -7.34
N THR A 207 20.99 -22.16 -8.27
CA THR A 207 20.43 -22.60 -9.57
C THR A 207 21.46 -23.41 -10.36
N THR A 208 22.71 -22.95 -10.39
CA THR A 208 23.81 -23.66 -11.08
C THR A 208 24.07 -25.03 -10.44
N ILE A 209 24.05 -25.12 -9.10
CA ILE A 209 24.24 -26.37 -8.37
C ILE A 209 23.08 -27.35 -8.65
N CYS A 210 21.84 -26.91 -8.44
CA CYS A 210 20.65 -27.75 -8.67
C CYS A 210 20.57 -28.27 -10.11
N TRP A 211 20.90 -27.42 -11.09
CA TRP A 211 20.84 -27.81 -12.50
C TRP A 211 22.01 -28.72 -12.92
N SER A 212 23.17 -28.57 -12.28
CA SER A 212 24.33 -29.45 -12.53
C SER A 212 24.12 -30.86 -11.97
N PHE A 213 23.34 -31.00 -10.89
CA PHE A 213 22.91 -32.29 -10.37
C PHE A 213 21.92 -33.02 -11.29
N ASP A 214 20.99 -32.28 -11.91
CA ASP A 214 19.98 -32.86 -12.81
C ASP A 214 20.54 -33.21 -14.21
N ALA A 215 21.40 -32.35 -14.77
CA ALA A 215 21.86 -32.48 -16.15
C ALA A 215 23.18 -33.26 -16.32
N GLY A 216 23.84 -33.67 -15.23
CA GLY A 216 25.16 -34.28 -15.25
C GLY A 216 26.24 -33.30 -15.72
N PHE A 217 26.85 -32.57 -14.78
CA PHE A 217 27.96 -31.61 -14.94
C PHE A 217 28.55 -31.48 -16.36
N ASN A 218 27.91 -30.64 -17.18
CA ASN A 218 28.40 -30.26 -18.50
C ASN A 218 29.03 -28.87 -18.41
N LEU A 219 30.36 -28.79 -18.60
CA LEU A 219 31.15 -27.57 -18.45
C LEU A 219 30.62 -26.42 -19.33
N THR A 220 30.26 -26.72 -20.58
CA THR A 220 29.78 -25.73 -21.55
C THR A 220 28.45 -25.11 -21.12
N ARG A 221 27.54 -25.89 -20.55
CA ARG A 221 26.25 -25.40 -20.04
C ARG A 221 26.41 -24.61 -18.74
N THR A 222 27.30 -25.05 -17.86
CA THR A 222 27.61 -24.38 -16.59
C THR A 222 28.18 -22.98 -16.83
N ILE A 223 29.10 -22.84 -17.79
CA ILE A 223 29.67 -21.54 -18.20
C ILE A 223 28.59 -20.62 -18.77
N LEU A 224 27.63 -21.15 -19.54
CA LEU A 224 26.58 -20.35 -20.17
C LEU A 224 25.59 -19.79 -19.13
N ILE A 225 25.22 -20.59 -18.12
CA ILE A 225 24.42 -20.14 -16.98
C ILE A 225 25.17 -19.08 -16.16
N PHE A 226 26.46 -19.31 -15.88
CA PHE A 226 27.29 -18.35 -15.18
C PHE A 226 27.40 -17.02 -15.94
N LEU A 227 27.60 -17.07 -17.26
CA LEU A 227 27.63 -15.87 -18.13
C LEU A 227 26.28 -15.14 -18.16
N PHE A 228 25.16 -15.86 -18.14
CA PHE A 228 23.83 -15.25 -18.06
C PHE A 228 23.65 -14.46 -16.75
N PHE A 229 24.02 -15.04 -15.61
CA PHE A 229 23.98 -14.33 -14.32
C PHE A 229 25.02 -13.20 -14.22
N ALA A 230 26.21 -13.38 -14.81
CA ALA A 230 27.22 -12.32 -14.90
C ALA A 230 26.71 -11.13 -15.73
N ALA A 231 25.99 -11.38 -16.83
CA ALA A 231 25.36 -10.33 -17.63
C ALA A 231 24.26 -9.59 -16.85
N ILE A 232 23.42 -10.31 -16.09
CA ILE A 232 22.43 -9.70 -15.19
C ILE A 232 23.12 -8.82 -14.15
N MET A 233 24.19 -9.30 -13.51
CA MET A 233 24.99 -8.54 -12.54
C MET A 233 25.56 -7.25 -13.16
N LEU A 234 26.09 -7.33 -14.38
CA LEU A 234 26.64 -6.18 -15.11
C LEU A 234 25.55 -5.13 -15.41
N ILE A 235 24.35 -5.58 -15.81
CA ILE A 235 23.19 -4.71 -16.03
C ILE A 235 22.73 -4.07 -14.71
N MET A 236 22.70 -4.82 -13.61
CA MET A 236 22.33 -4.28 -12.29
C MET A 236 23.35 -3.24 -11.80
N LEU A 237 24.65 -3.52 -11.90
CA LEU A 237 25.72 -2.58 -11.55
C LEU A 237 25.67 -1.31 -12.43
N TYR A 238 25.46 -1.47 -13.73
CA TYR A 238 25.33 -0.33 -14.66
C TYR A 238 24.07 0.50 -14.40
N SER A 239 22.95 -0.13 -14.04
CA SER A 239 21.72 0.59 -13.68
C SER A 239 21.91 1.40 -12.40
N ARG A 240 22.65 0.84 -11.42
CA ARG A 240 22.96 1.46 -10.14
C ARG A 240 23.98 2.60 -10.23
N SER A 241 24.97 2.52 -11.11
CA SER A 241 25.92 3.62 -11.31
C SER A 241 25.23 4.89 -11.87
N LYS A 242 24.02 4.74 -12.43
CA LYS A 242 23.19 5.85 -12.91
C LYS A 242 22.24 6.42 -11.87
N THR A 243 22.05 5.78 -10.72
CA THR A 243 21.26 6.35 -9.61
C THR A 243 22.09 7.42 -8.93
N LYS A 244 22.01 8.64 -9.46
CA LYS A 244 22.52 9.83 -8.79
C LYS A 244 21.44 10.26 -7.79
N LEU A 245 21.81 10.30 -6.51
CA LEU A 245 21.00 10.88 -5.45
C LEU A 245 20.72 12.37 -5.73
N ALA A 246 19.54 12.85 -5.34
CA ALA A 246 19.25 14.28 -5.39
C ALA A 246 20.23 15.07 -4.51
N ARG A 247 20.38 16.35 -4.83
CA ARG A 247 21.24 17.27 -4.05
C ARG A 247 20.69 17.55 -2.66
N ASN A 248 19.38 17.41 -2.48
CA ASN A 248 18.67 17.72 -1.25
C ASN A 248 17.87 16.50 -0.80
N LYS A 249 17.71 16.37 0.52
CA LYS A 249 16.82 15.42 1.18
C LYS A 249 15.79 16.18 2.01
N LEU A 250 14.61 15.60 2.14
CA LEU A 250 13.58 16.05 3.07
C LEU A 250 13.83 15.39 4.43
N VAL A 251 13.89 16.19 5.49
CA VAL A 251 14.03 15.72 6.86
C VAL A 251 12.79 16.16 7.64
N ILE A 252 12.01 15.19 8.07
CA ILE A 252 10.79 15.36 8.84
C ILE A 252 11.10 14.96 10.29
N ARG A 253 10.90 15.88 11.23
CA ARG A 253 10.98 15.60 12.67
C ARG A 253 9.57 15.63 13.23
N THR A 254 9.15 14.51 13.79
CA THR A 254 7.77 14.33 14.24
C THR A 254 7.69 13.27 15.34
N THR A 255 6.49 13.07 15.86
CA THR A 255 6.19 12.03 16.85
C THR A 255 5.31 10.97 16.20
N ILE A 256 5.57 9.70 16.47
CA ILE A 256 4.67 8.61 16.09
C ILE A 256 3.47 8.66 17.02
N THR A 257 2.28 8.83 16.48
CA THR A 257 1.03 8.96 17.25
C THR A 257 0.17 7.71 17.21
N GLU A 258 0.28 6.92 16.14
CA GLU A 258 -0.40 5.63 16.01
C GLU A 258 0.52 4.59 15.39
N VAL A 259 0.37 3.33 15.83
CA VAL A 259 1.00 2.16 15.24
C VAL A 259 -0.11 1.17 14.87
N LEU A 260 -0.33 0.99 13.57
CA LEU A 260 -1.33 0.07 13.03
C LEU A 260 -0.62 -1.15 12.45
N ARG A 261 -0.87 -2.32 13.02
CA ARG A 261 -0.43 -3.61 12.48
C ARG A 261 -1.54 -4.18 11.62
N MET A 262 -1.21 -4.49 10.37
CA MET A 262 -2.17 -5.07 9.43
C MET A 262 -2.18 -6.59 9.55
N LEU A 263 -3.37 -7.17 9.40
CA LEU A 263 -3.55 -8.60 9.24
C LEU A 263 -3.21 -8.98 7.78
N SER A 264 -1.93 -9.27 7.55
CA SER A 264 -1.36 -9.68 6.26
C SER A 264 -0.28 -10.73 6.48
N GLU A 265 -0.01 -11.58 5.47
CA GLU A 265 1.06 -12.58 5.52
C GLU A 265 2.45 -11.96 5.77
N ASP A 266 2.64 -10.71 5.35
CA ASP A 266 3.90 -9.97 5.45
C ASP A 266 4.05 -9.09 6.72
N GLU A 267 3.16 -9.23 7.73
CA GLU A 267 3.17 -8.43 8.97
C GLU A 267 3.40 -6.91 8.78
N LEU A 268 2.63 -6.30 7.87
CA LEU A 268 2.81 -4.89 7.52
C LEU A 268 2.47 -3.96 8.70
N VAL A 269 3.30 -2.95 8.94
CA VAL A 269 3.10 -1.96 10.01
C VAL A 269 3.03 -0.55 9.41
N TYR A 270 2.05 0.23 9.87
CA TYR A 270 1.89 1.64 9.54
C TYR A 270 2.08 2.51 10.77
N TYR A 271 2.93 3.53 10.65
CA TYR A 271 3.04 4.58 11.64
C TYR A 271 2.24 5.79 11.20
N ARG A 272 1.41 6.31 12.09
CA ARG A 272 0.86 7.64 11.91
C ARG A 272 1.76 8.67 12.55
N LEU A 273 2.02 9.75 11.83
CA LEU A 273 2.79 10.90 12.27
C LEU A 273 1.85 11.95 12.90
N ALA A 274 2.39 12.93 13.61
CA ALA A 274 1.61 13.94 14.32
C ALA A 274 0.67 14.79 13.43
N ASP A 275 1.05 14.99 12.17
CA ASP A 275 0.29 15.68 11.13
C ASP A 275 -0.78 14.81 10.46
N GLY A 276 -0.89 13.54 10.85
CA GLY A 276 -1.89 12.60 10.32
C GLY A 276 -1.38 11.68 9.22
N THR A 277 -0.19 11.96 8.68
CA THR A 277 0.44 11.20 7.59
C THR A 277 0.70 9.75 8.01
N LEU A 278 0.37 8.79 7.13
CA LEU A 278 0.67 7.37 7.34
C LEU A 278 1.94 6.95 6.60
N LEU A 279 2.85 6.33 7.34
CA LEU A 279 4.14 5.85 6.88
C LEU A 279 4.21 4.33 6.99
N TYR A 280 4.45 3.68 5.86
CA TYR A 280 4.64 2.23 5.80
C TYR A 280 6.05 1.83 6.27
N VAL A 281 6.12 0.78 7.09
CA VAL A 281 7.36 0.10 7.46
C VAL A 281 7.19 -1.42 7.47
N SER A 282 8.27 -2.14 7.16
CA SER A 282 8.27 -3.60 7.11
C SER A 282 8.25 -4.30 8.46
N ALA A 283 8.58 -3.59 9.55
CA ALA A 283 8.56 -4.14 10.90
C ALA A 283 8.35 -3.06 11.95
N ARG A 284 7.72 -3.43 13.06
CA ARG A 284 7.59 -2.56 14.24
C ARG A 284 8.98 -2.32 14.85
N GLN A 285 9.29 -1.06 15.09
CA GLN A 285 10.54 -0.55 15.63
C GLN A 285 10.28 0.55 16.68
N TYR A 286 9.12 1.21 16.61
CA TYR A 286 8.78 2.35 17.42
C TYR A 286 7.37 2.22 17.99
N ASP A 287 7.12 2.96 19.07
CA ASP A 287 5.84 2.99 19.78
C ASP A 287 5.20 4.38 19.73
N PRO A 288 3.88 4.50 19.95
CA PRO A 288 3.23 5.80 20.07
C PRO A 288 3.89 6.65 21.17
N GLY A 289 4.16 7.92 20.87
CA GLY A 289 4.90 8.85 21.72
C GLY A 289 6.40 8.97 21.40
N ASP A 290 6.96 8.07 20.58
CA ASP A 290 8.35 8.16 20.17
C ASP A 290 8.58 9.32 19.19
N ALA A 291 9.55 10.19 19.52
CA ALA A 291 10.06 11.20 18.60
C ALA A 291 10.98 10.54 17.56
N VAL A 292 10.73 10.81 16.29
CA VAL A 292 11.47 10.25 15.15
C VAL A 292 11.91 11.33 14.18
N GLU A 293 13.03 11.07 13.51
CA GLU A 293 13.44 11.80 12.33
C GLU A 293 13.34 10.87 11.12
N ILE A 294 12.55 11.29 10.14
CA ILE A 294 12.33 10.61 8.87
C ILE A 294 13.09 11.38 7.80
N GLN A 295 13.97 10.71 7.08
CA GLN A 295 14.71 11.29 5.96
C GLN A 295 14.21 10.66 4.67
N VAL A 296 13.67 11.48 3.77
CA VAL A 296 13.24 11.07 2.44
C VAL A 296 14.26 11.59 1.43
N MET A 297 14.92 10.68 0.75
CA MET A 297 15.86 10.97 -0.31
C MET A 297 15.21 10.62 -1.64
N GLU A 298 15.18 11.57 -2.57
CA GLU A 298 14.69 11.34 -3.92
C GLU A 298 15.89 11.10 -4.84
N ASP A 299 15.81 10.12 -5.73
CA ASP A 299 16.77 9.95 -6.81
C ASP A 299 16.42 10.83 -8.00
N ASN A 300 17.36 11.02 -8.94
CA ASN A 300 17.10 11.83 -10.14
C ASN A 300 16.05 11.23 -11.11
N LYS A 301 15.51 10.04 -10.82
CA LYS A 301 14.44 9.37 -11.57
C LYS A 301 13.09 9.41 -10.83
N GLY A 302 13.01 10.08 -9.69
CA GLY A 302 11.80 10.20 -8.86
C GLY A 302 11.56 9.01 -7.91
N GLY A 303 12.50 8.07 -7.80
CA GLY A 303 12.49 7.03 -6.78
C GLY A 303 12.77 7.63 -5.40
N LYS A 304 12.03 7.18 -4.38
CA LYS A 304 12.16 7.71 -3.01
C LYS A 304 12.64 6.63 -2.05
N GLU A 305 13.73 6.89 -1.35
CA GLU A 305 14.20 6.08 -0.24
C GLU A 305 13.89 6.79 1.07
N THR A 306 13.40 6.03 2.05
CA THR A 306 12.98 6.56 3.35
C THR A 306 13.75 5.89 4.47
N PHE A 307 14.34 6.72 5.33
CA PHE A 307 15.07 6.28 6.52
C PHE A 307 14.37 6.85 7.73
N ILE A 308 14.17 6.03 8.77
CA ILE A 308 13.55 6.45 10.02
C ILE A 308 14.53 6.17 11.14
N ARG A 309 14.76 7.16 12.01
CA ARG A 309 15.55 6.99 13.22
C ARG A 309 14.84 7.58 14.43
N LYS A 310 14.92 6.92 15.58
CA LYS A 310 14.48 7.48 16.86
C LYS A 310 15.38 8.64 17.26
N LEU A 311 14.78 9.72 17.74
CA LEU A 311 15.48 10.80 18.41
C LEU A 311 15.54 10.46 19.90
N THR A 312 16.74 10.14 20.41
CA THR A 312 16.99 10.14 21.85
C THR A 312 17.11 11.59 22.31
N VAL A 313 16.17 12.00 23.16
CA VAL A 313 16.23 13.25 23.93
C VAL A 313 17.16 13.07 25.13
#